data_AF-A0A2W6AFU5-F1
#
_entry.id   AF-A0A2W6AFU5-F1
#
_cell.length_a   1.000
_cell.length_b   1.000
_cell.length_c   1.000
_cell.angle_alpha   90.00
_cell.angle_beta   90.00
_cell.angle_gamma   90.00
#
_symmetry.space_group_name_H-M   'P 1'
#
loop_
_entity.id
_entity.type
_entity.pdbx_description
1 polymer ?
#
loop_
_entity_poly.entity_id
_entity_poly.type
_entity_poly.pdbx_seq_one_letter_code
_entity_poly.pdbx_strand_id
1 'polypeptide(L)'
;MADYTITLNLNDEQRSVLDEARGNTDIADYILNAAVKVAQRKSTRRDRLMSVAELTPDLTPEDHMSLVEAARQPGRTLTLEEVRVKLDNLFVQARAKAAREDE
;
A
#
# COMPACT_ATOMS: atom_id res chain seq x y z
N MET A 1 6.71 -18.99 -29.81
CA MET A 1 6.19 -18.76 -28.45
C MET A 1 6.90 -19.76 -27.55
N ALA A 2 7.44 -19.32 -26.41
CA ALA A 2 8.09 -20.25 -25.49
C ALA A 2 6.99 -20.96 -24.71
N ASP A 3 6.86 -22.28 -24.91
CA ASP A 3 5.98 -23.12 -24.12
C ASP A 3 6.64 -23.35 -22.76
N TYR A 4 5.99 -22.86 -21.70
CA TYR A 4 6.42 -23.07 -20.34
C TYR A 4 5.50 -24.08 -19.67
N THR A 5 6.08 -25.17 -19.18
CA THR A 5 5.38 -26.15 -18.36
C THR A 5 5.58 -25.82 -16.88
N ILE A 6 4.47 -25.73 -16.14
CA ILE A 6 4.48 -25.51 -14.69
C ILE A 6 4.07 -26.82 -14.02
N THR A 7 4.94 -27.37 -13.18
CA THR A 7 4.64 -28.55 -12.36
C THR A 7 4.36 -28.11 -10.93
N LEU A 8 3.25 -28.59 -10.36
CA LEU A 8 2.82 -28.28 -9.00
C LEU A 8 2.67 -29.59 -8.22
N ASN A 9 3.27 -29.64 -7.04
CA ASN A 9 3.07 -30.74 -6.10
C ASN A 9 2.02 -30.31 -5.09
N LEU A 10 0.86 -30.97 -5.14
CA LEU A 10 -0.26 -30.72 -4.23
C LEU A 10 -0.31 -31.84 -3.20
N ASN A 11 -0.51 -31.49 -1.93
CA ASN A 11 -0.87 -32.48 -0.93
C ASN A 11 -2.37 -32.82 -1.01
N ASP A 12 -2.80 -33.86 -0.31
CA ASP A 12 -4.17 -34.38 -0.40
C ASP A 12 -5.23 -33.33 0.02
N GLU A 13 -4.93 -32.52 1.03
CA GLU A 13 -5.82 -31.46 1.51
C GLU A 13 -6.00 -30.36 0.45
N GLN A 14 -4.91 -29.89 -0.15
CA GLN A 14 -4.93 -28.89 -1.23
C GLN A 14 -5.66 -29.42 -2.45
N ARG A 15 -5.47 -30.70 -2.78
CA ARG A 15 -6.16 -31.34 -3.90
C ARG A 15 -7.66 -31.43 -3.67
N SER A 16 -8.08 -31.82 -2.46
CA SER A 16 -9.50 -31.87 -2.08
C SER A 16 -10.16 -30.49 -2.19
N VAL A 17 -9.51 -29.45 -1.67
CA VAL A 17 -10.02 -28.08 -1.74
C VAL A 17 -10.11 -27.59 -3.19
N LEU A 18 -9.12 -27.93 -4.02
CA LEU A 18 -9.12 -27.57 -5.45
C LEU A 18 -10.20 -28.32 -6.23
N ASP A 19 -10.41 -29.61 -5.95
CA ASP A 19 -11.44 -30.42 -6.60
C ASP A 19 -12.85 -29.91 -6.25
N GLU A 20 -13.09 -29.50 -5.00
CA GLU A 20 -14.33 -28.84 -4.59
C GLU A 20 -14.52 -27.49 -5.30
N ALA A 21 -13.47 -26.66 -5.33
CA ALA A 21 -13.55 -25.30 -5.87
C ALA A 21 -13.64 -25.23 -7.40
N ARG A 22 -13.08 -26.22 -8.12
CA ARG A 22 -13.13 -26.29 -9.60
C ARG A 22 -14.43 -26.88 -10.12
N GLY A 23 -15.14 -27.67 -9.32
CA GLY A 23 -16.30 -28.43 -9.76
C GLY A 23 -15.96 -29.30 -11.00
N ASN A 24 -16.59 -28.98 -12.14
CA ASN A 24 -16.41 -29.73 -13.38
C ASN A 24 -15.30 -29.18 -14.31
N THR A 25 -14.65 -28.08 -13.96
CA THR A 25 -13.55 -27.52 -14.78
C THR A 25 -12.30 -28.40 -14.64
N ASP A 26 -11.54 -28.54 -15.73
CA ASP A 26 -10.21 -29.14 -15.68
C ASP A 26 -9.30 -28.41 -14.67
N ILE A 27 -8.51 -29.18 -13.93
CA ILE A 27 -7.69 -28.66 -12.84
C ILE A 27 -6.59 -27.72 -13.36
N ALA A 28 -6.01 -28.00 -14.53
CA ALA A 28 -4.96 -27.16 -15.11
C ALA A 28 -5.54 -25.81 -15.55
N ASP A 29 -6.71 -25.82 -16.20
CA ASP A 29 -7.41 -24.61 -16.62
C ASP A 29 -7.85 -23.76 -15.43
N TYR A 30 -8.34 -24.40 -14.36
CA TYR A 30 -8.74 -23.71 -13.15
C TYR A 30 -7.56 -23.01 -12.47
N ILE A 31 -6.44 -23.72 -12.30
CA ILE A 31 -5.21 -23.19 -11.70
C ILE A 31 -4.62 -22.06 -12.55
N LEU A 32 -4.57 -22.24 -13.88
CA LEU A 32 -4.05 -21.21 -14.79
C LEU A 32 -4.87 -19.92 -14.67
N ASN A 33 -6.20 -20.02 -14.71
CA ASN A 33 -7.08 -18.86 -14.57
C ASN A 33 -6.93 -18.17 -13.20
N ALA A 34 -6.79 -18.95 -12.12
CA ALA A 34 -6.54 -18.40 -10.80
C ALA A 34 -5.18 -17.68 -10.72
N ALA A 35 -4.13 -18.28 -11.29
CA ALA A 35 -2.78 -17.71 -11.33
C ALA A 35 -2.75 -16.39 -12.10
N VAL A 36 -3.43 -16.32 -13.26
CA VAL A 36 -3.57 -15.09 -14.05
C VAL A 36 -4.27 -13.99 -13.24
N LYS A 37 -5.38 -14.31 -12.55
CA LYS A 37 -6.09 -13.33 -11.71
C LYS A 37 -5.22 -12.82 -10.56
N VAL A 38 -4.43 -13.69 -9.93
CA VAL A 38 -3.50 -13.29 -8.86
C VAL A 38 -2.38 -12.41 -9.43
N ALA A 39 -1.81 -12.76 -10.58
CA ALA A 39 -0.78 -11.97 -11.25
C ALA A 39 -1.30 -10.58 -11.63
N GLN A 40 -2.51 -10.48 -12.17
CA GLN A 40 -3.17 -9.21 -12.48
C GLN A 40 -3.36 -8.36 -11.22
N ARG A 41 -3.92 -8.93 -10.15
CA ARG A 41 -4.07 -8.21 -8.87
C ARG A 41 -2.75 -7.73 -8.31
N LYS A 42 -1.69 -8.54 -8.44
CA LYS A 42 -0.34 -8.18 -7.99
C LYS A 42 0.27 -7.07 -8.85
N SER A 43 0.04 -7.09 -10.16
CA SER A 43 0.43 -5.99 -11.07
C SER A 43 -0.32 -4.72 -10.71
N THR A 44 -1.65 -4.76 -10.64
CA THR A 44 -2.47 -3.59 -10.30
C THR A 44 -2.15 -3.04 -8.91
N ARG A 45 -1.81 -3.89 -7.93
CA ARG A 45 -1.36 -3.42 -6.61
C ARG A 45 0.01 -2.77 -6.64
N ARG A 46 0.89 -3.22 -7.54
CA ARG A 46 2.20 -2.59 -7.78
C ARG A 46 2.04 -1.25 -8.49
N ASP A 47 1.10 -1.17 -9.43
CA ASP A 47 0.76 0.06 -10.17
C ASP A 47 -0.06 1.05 -9.31
N ARG A 48 -0.72 0.59 -8.23
CA ARG A 48 -1.41 1.41 -7.23
C ARG A 48 -0.52 1.87 -6.07
N LEU A 49 0.78 1.60 -6.11
CA LEU A 49 1.70 2.38 -5.31
C LEU A 49 1.73 3.76 -5.94
N MET A 50 0.80 4.62 -5.51
CA MET A 50 0.82 6.03 -5.87
C MET A 50 2.24 6.52 -5.62
N SER A 51 2.87 7.04 -6.67
CA SER A 51 4.18 7.63 -6.51
C SER A 51 4.08 8.76 -5.48
N VAL A 52 5.16 9.05 -4.74
CA VAL A 52 5.15 10.15 -3.77
C VAL A 52 4.69 11.47 -4.42
N ALA A 53 4.97 11.64 -5.72
CA ALA A 53 4.50 12.77 -6.52
C ALA A 53 2.97 12.83 -6.69
N GLU A 54 2.27 11.70 -6.72
CA GLU A 54 0.79 11.65 -6.76
C GLU A 54 0.16 11.92 -5.39
N LEU A 55 0.88 11.62 -4.29
CA LEU A 55 0.46 11.91 -2.92
C LEU A 55 0.74 13.35 -2.49
N THR A 56 1.65 14.02 -3.20
CA THR A 56 2.10 15.39 -2.91
C THR A 56 2.19 16.21 -4.20
N PRO A 57 1.06 16.42 -4.91
CA PRO A 57 1.05 17.05 -6.23
C PRO A 57 1.59 18.49 -6.22
N ASP A 58 1.60 19.14 -5.06
CA ASP A 58 2.05 20.52 -4.88
C ASP A 58 3.54 20.62 -4.48
N LEU A 59 4.22 19.50 -4.20
CA LEU A 59 5.65 19.55 -3.85
C LEU A 59 6.49 19.58 -5.12
N THR A 60 7.27 20.65 -5.26
CA THR A 60 8.29 20.76 -6.29
C THR A 60 9.51 19.89 -5.94
N PRO A 61 10.39 19.56 -6.91
CA PRO A 61 11.67 18.92 -6.62
C PRO A 61 12.52 19.67 -5.58
N GLU A 62 12.40 21.01 -5.53
CA GLU A 62 13.08 21.87 -4.56
C GLU A 62 12.53 21.70 -3.14
N ASP A 63 11.22 21.50 -3.00
CA ASP A 63 10.59 21.21 -1.71
C ASP A 63 11.02 19.85 -1.17
N HIS A 64 11.16 18.85 -2.05
CA HIS A 64 11.68 17.54 -1.66
C HIS A 64 13.13 17.61 -1.15
N MET A 65 13.99 18.40 -1.80
CA MET A 65 15.35 18.64 -1.31
C MET A 65 15.35 19.35 0.04
N SER A 66 14.51 20.37 0.19
CA SER A 66 14.36 21.13 1.44
C SER A 66 13.88 20.25 2.60
N LEU A 67 12.94 19.33 2.35
CA LEU A 67 12.48 18.36 3.34
C LEU A 67 13.57 17.35 3.74
N VAL A 68 14.37 16.90 2.78
CA VAL A 68 15.51 16.01 3.06
C VAL A 68 16.58 16.74 3.87
N GLU A 69 16.89 18.00 3.54
CA GLU A 69 17.82 18.82 4.31
C GLU A 69 17.30 19.10 5.72
N ALA A 70 16.01 19.44 5.87
CA ALA A 70 15.38 19.64 7.16
C ALA A 70 15.39 18.34 8.01
N ALA A 71 15.17 17.17 7.39
CA ALA A 71 15.25 15.88 8.07
C ALA A 71 16.69 15.49 8.45
N ARG A 72 17.71 16.03 7.76
CA ARG A 72 19.14 15.85 8.08
C ARG A 72 19.61 16.79 9.18
N GLN A 73 18.87 17.85 9.51
CA GLN A 73 19.23 18.70 10.64
C GLN A 73 19.17 17.87 11.93
N PRO A 74 20.20 17.94 12.79
CA PRO A 74 20.22 17.20 14.03
C PRO A 74 19.10 17.70 14.95
N GLY A 75 18.04 16.92 15.04
CA GLY A 75 16.93 17.10 15.95
C GLY A 75 16.55 15.75 16.55
N ARG A 76 15.99 15.75 17.76
CA ARG A 76 15.44 14.52 18.35
C ARG A 76 14.33 13.99 17.44
N THR A 77 14.52 12.79 16.90
CA THR A 77 13.44 12.06 16.21
C THR A 77 12.29 11.83 17.20
N LEU A 78 11.10 12.30 16.84
CA LEU A 78 9.90 12.07 17.64
C LEU A 78 9.36 10.68 17.32
N THR A 79 8.93 9.96 18.34
CA THR A 79 8.12 8.75 18.20
C THR A 79 6.73 9.11 17.64
N LEU A 80 6.04 8.14 17.05
CA LEU A 80 4.68 8.34 16.53
C LEU A 80 3.70 8.84 17.60
N GLU A 81 3.87 8.40 18.85
CA GLU A 81 3.06 8.85 19.98
C GLU A 81 3.32 10.33 20.32
N GLU A 82 4.59 10.75 20.33
CA GLU A 82 4.95 12.16 20.53
C GLU A 82 4.45 13.07 19.40
N VAL A 83 4.46 12.59 18.15
CA VAL A 83 3.89 13.30 17.00
C VAL A 83 2.38 13.45 17.18
N ARG A 84 1.67 12.39 17.58
CA ARG A 84 0.22 12.41 17.80
C ARG A 84 -0.17 13.42 18.87
N VAL A 85 0.50 13.40 20.02
CA VAL A 85 0.23 14.34 21.13
C VAL A 85 0.46 15.79 20.69
N LYS A 86 1.50 16.06 19.90
CA LYS A 86 1.75 17.41 19.36
C LYS A 86 0.66 17.86 18.40
N LEU A 87 0.20 16.98 17.50
CA LEU A 87 -0.86 17.30 16.55
C LEU A 87 -2.18 17.59 17.28
N ASP A 88 -2.55 16.75 18.25
CA ASP A 88 -3.76 16.95 19.04
C ASP A 88 -3.74 18.31 19.76
N ASN A 89 -2.61 18.70 20.34
CA ASN A 89 -2.43 20.02 20.96
C ASN A 89 -2.55 21.18 19.95
N LEU A 90 -1.97 21.04 18.76
CA LEU A 90 -2.09 22.04 17.70
C LEU A 90 -3.54 22.19 17.22
N PHE A 91 -4.28 21.09 17.07
CA PHE A 91 -5.69 21.14 16.70
C PHE A 91 -6.55 21.83 17.78
N VAL A 92 -6.27 21.58 19.05
CA VAL A 92 -6.95 22.26 20.17
C VAL A 92 -6.68 23.75 20.14
N GLN A 93 -5.42 24.16 19.92
CA GLN A 93 -5.04 25.58 19.82
C GLN A 93 -5.66 26.26 18.60
N ALA A 94 -5.68 25.60 17.44
CA ALA A 94 -6.28 26.13 16.22
C ALA A 94 -7.79 26.35 16.40
N ARG A 95 -8.50 25.40 17.03
CA ARG A 95 -9.92 25.56 17.37
C ARG A 95 -10.17 26.69 18.36
N ALA A 96 -9.32 26.80 19.39
CA ALA A 96 -9.43 27.88 20.37
C ALA A 96 -9.14 29.26 19.77
N LYS A 97 -8.29 29.34 18.74
CA LYS A 97 -8.02 30.56 17.99
C LYS A 97 -9.19 30.95 17.08
N ALA A 98 -9.73 30.00 16.32
CA ALA A 98 -10.89 30.23 15.46
C ALA A 98 -12.11 30.72 16.27
N ALA A 99 -12.36 30.11 17.44
CA ALA A 99 -13.45 30.53 18.33
C ALA A 99 -13.29 31.95 18.91
N ARG A 100 -12.09 32.54 18.88
CA ARG A 100 -11.83 33.93 19.30
C ARG A 100 -11.86 34.92 18.15
N GLU A 101 -11.76 34.45 16.91
CA GLU A 101 -11.84 35.29 15.70
C GLU A 101 -13.30 35.44 15.23
N ASP A 102 -14.22 34.60 15.72
CA ASP A 102 -15.67 34.64 15.47
C ASP A 102 -16.48 35.42 16.54
N GLU A 103 -15.81 36.08 17.49
CA GLU A 103 -16.41 36.94 18.56
C GLU A 103 -16.13 38.43 18.30
#